data_AF-A0A8S0UAZ2-F1
#
_entry.id   AF-A0A8S0UAZ2-F1
#
_cell.length_a   1.000
_cell.length_b   1.000
_cell.length_c   1.000
_cell.angle_alpha   90.00
_cell.angle_beta   90.00
_cell.angle_gamma   90.00
#
_symmetry.space_group_name_H-M   'P 1'
#
loop_
_entity.id
_entity.type
_entity.pdbx_description
1 polymer ?
#
loop_
_entity_poly.entity_id
_entity_poly.type
_entity_poly.pdbx_seq_one_letter_code
_entity_poly.pdbx_strand_id
1 'polypeptide(L)'
;MAIEEMEEGVDTSTFNAKEGFCMSASIVTIVQKVIAEVIGTYFVIFSGCGSVAVNKLYGGTVTFPGICATWGLIVMVMVYSVGHISGAHFNPAVTITFAIFRRFPWKEVPINTTDMFNMLDRFHVIAEVIGTYFVIFSGCGSVAVNKLYGGTVTFPGICATWGLIVMVMVYSVGHISGAHFNPAVTITFVPLYIIAQLIGSILASCTLAILFDITSEAYFGTLPVGSNGQSFAIEIIISFLLMFTISGVATDSRAIGDLAGLVVGMTIMLNVFVAGPISGASMNPARSIGPAIVKHTYKGLWVYIFGPLIGTILGGFAYNLIRYTNKPLRELTKSSSLIRSISKNNTT
;
A
#
# COMPACT_ATOMS: atom_id res chain seq x y z
N MET A 1 7.91 64.55 -21.45
CA MET A 1 8.19 65.12 -20.11
C MET A 1 9.01 64.05 -19.40
N ALA A 2 10.24 63.77 -19.87
CA ALA A 2 11.49 64.47 -19.54
C ALA A 2 11.70 64.44 -18.02
N ILE A 3 12.75 63.82 -17.48
CA ILE A 3 14.14 64.28 -17.62
C ILE A 3 15.12 63.10 -17.51
N GLU A 4 16.04 63.02 -18.48
CA GLU A 4 17.37 62.39 -18.42
C GLU A 4 18.40 63.40 -17.91
N GLU A 5 19.58 62.88 -17.51
CA GLU A 5 20.88 63.54 -17.27
C GLU A 5 21.14 64.17 -15.89
N MET A 6 22.08 63.56 -15.15
CA MET A 6 23.43 64.11 -15.00
C MET A 6 24.38 63.08 -14.37
N GLU A 7 25.40 62.70 -15.13
CA GLU A 7 26.65 62.11 -14.64
C GLU A 7 27.48 63.18 -13.92
N GLU A 8 27.95 62.90 -12.71
CA GLU A 8 29.23 63.41 -12.23
C GLU A 8 30.00 62.25 -11.58
N GLY A 9 31.19 61.98 -12.12
CA GLY A 9 32.05 60.89 -11.70
C GLY A 9 32.80 61.19 -10.40
N VAL A 10 32.97 60.17 -9.56
CA VAL A 10 33.97 60.14 -8.48
C VAL A 10 34.55 58.72 -8.34
N ASP A 11 35.85 58.67 -8.64
CA ASP A 11 36.94 57.79 -8.22
C ASP A 11 36.79 56.25 -8.18
N THR A 12 37.46 55.65 -9.16
CA THR A 12 38.07 54.31 -9.08
C THR A 12 39.27 54.31 -8.13
N SER A 13 39.05 53.99 -6.86
CA SER A 13 40.14 53.58 -5.96
C SER A 13 39.72 52.39 -5.10
N THR A 14 40.23 51.21 -5.47
CA THR A 14 40.61 50.09 -4.59
C THR A 14 39.84 49.97 -3.27
N PHE A 15 38.67 49.34 -3.32
CA PHE A 15 38.15 48.63 -2.14
C PHE A 15 38.60 47.17 -2.21
N ASN A 16 39.54 46.85 -1.32
CA ASN A 16 40.01 45.51 -1.00
C ASN A 16 38.82 44.56 -0.78
N ALA A 17 38.56 43.69 -1.74
CA ALA A 17 37.74 42.50 -1.54
C ALA A 17 38.54 41.48 -0.71
N LYS A 18 38.64 41.73 0.60
CA LYS A 18 38.85 40.67 1.60
C LYS A 18 37.64 40.66 2.52
N GLU A 19 37.15 39.45 2.75
CA GLU A 19 36.12 39.06 3.71
C GLU A 19 34.67 39.11 3.23
N GLY A 20 34.27 38.00 2.63
CA GLY A 20 32.88 37.59 2.45
C GLY A 20 32.87 36.24 1.78
N PHE A 21 32.79 35.15 2.56
CA PHE A 21 32.64 33.79 2.06
C PHE A 21 31.32 33.73 1.28
N CYS A 22 31.38 34.05 -0.02
CA CYS A 22 30.24 34.02 -0.91
C CYS A 22 29.89 32.55 -1.14
N MET A 23 29.10 31.98 -0.23
CA MET A 23 28.49 30.68 -0.44
C MET A 23 27.57 30.83 -1.65
N SER A 24 28.00 30.31 -2.79
CA SER A 24 27.10 30.10 -3.93
C SER A 24 25.81 29.46 -3.42
N ALA A 25 24.65 29.91 -3.91
CA ALA A 25 23.34 29.42 -3.50
C ALA A 25 23.23 27.88 -3.55
N SER A 26 23.98 27.24 -4.45
CA SER A 26 24.12 25.78 -4.56
C SER A 26 24.77 25.15 -3.32
N ILE A 27 25.79 25.78 -2.75
CA ILE A 27 26.48 25.29 -1.54
C ILE A 27 25.56 25.42 -0.33
N VAL A 28 24.84 26.54 -0.20
CA VAL A 28 23.83 26.72 0.86
C VAL A 28 22.76 25.62 0.79
N THR A 29 22.26 25.32 -0.42
CA THR A 29 21.27 24.26 -0.64
C THR A 29 21.82 22.88 -0.26
N ILE A 30 23.06 22.56 -0.64
CA ILE A 30 23.68 21.27 -0.28
C ILE A 30 23.85 21.15 1.23
N VAL A 31 24.35 22.20 1.88
CA VAL A 31 24.55 22.24 3.34
C VAL A 31 23.21 22.06 4.07
N GLN A 32 22.14 22.73 3.64
CA GLN A 32 20.79 22.55 4.19
C GLN A 32 20.30 21.11 4.06
N LYS A 33 20.52 20.46 2.91
CA LYS A 33 20.15 19.05 2.70
C LYS A 33 20.92 18.12 3.64
N VAL A 34 22.24 18.31 3.77
CA VAL A 34 23.08 17.51 4.67
C VAL A 34 22.63 17.68 6.13
N ILE A 35 22.38 18.92 6.56
CA ILE A 35 21.89 19.20 7.93
C ILE A 35 20.55 18.50 8.16
N ALA A 36 19.61 18.59 7.22
CA ALA A 36 18.32 17.92 7.33
C ALA A 36 18.44 16.39 7.41
N GLU A 37 19.33 15.76 6.62
CA GLU A 37 19.61 14.32 6.71
C GLU A 37 20.24 13.93 8.06
N VAL A 38 21.18 14.73 8.58
CA VAL A 38 21.81 14.49 9.88
C VAL A 38 20.80 14.59 11.02
N ILE A 39 19.97 15.65 11.03
CA ILE A 39 18.92 15.85 12.04
C ILE A 39 17.90 14.71 12.00
N GLY A 40 17.41 14.37 10.81
CA GLY A 40 16.43 13.28 10.68
C GLY A 40 17.00 11.93 11.10
N THR A 41 18.23 11.61 10.69
CA THR A 41 18.91 10.36 11.12
C THR A 41 19.10 10.34 12.64
N TYR A 42 19.54 11.45 13.24
CA TYR A 42 19.68 11.56 14.69
C TYR A 42 18.37 11.24 15.41
N PHE A 43 17.26 11.88 15.03
CA PHE A 43 15.97 11.69 15.71
C PHE A 43 15.38 10.29 15.50
N VAL A 44 15.55 9.72 14.30
CA VAL A 44 15.15 8.33 14.00
C VAL A 44 15.87 7.36 14.93
N ILE A 45 17.20 7.46 15.06
CA ILE A 45 17.99 6.58 15.93
C ILE A 45 17.71 6.87 17.40
N PHE A 46 17.64 8.14 17.80
CA PHE A 46 17.36 8.54 19.18
C PHE A 46 16.02 7.98 19.67
N SER A 47 14.95 8.17 18.91
CA SER A 47 13.62 7.71 19.32
C SER A 47 13.47 6.20 19.19
N GLY A 48 13.98 5.62 18.10
CA GLY A 48 13.93 4.18 17.85
C GLY A 48 14.69 3.37 18.91
N CYS A 49 16.00 3.62 19.05
CA CYS A 49 16.82 2.97 20.08
C CYS A 49 16.41 3.39 21.49
N GLY A 50 15.95 4.64 21.67
CA GLY A 50 15.39 5.13 22.94
C GLY A 50 14.20 4.31 23.39
N SER A 51 13.27 3.96 22.49
CA SER A 51 12.12 3.11 22.83
C SER A 51 12.54 1.72 23.29
N VAL A 52 13.59 1.14 22.69
CA VAL A 52 14.16 -0.16 23.10
C VAL A 52 14.82 -0.04 24.47
N ALA A 53 15.59 1.02 24.70
CA ALA A 53 16.22 1.29 25.98
C ALA A 53 15.18 1.48 27.10
N VAL A 54 14.14 2.30 26.85
CA VAL A 54 13.03 2.51 27.78
C VAL A 54 12.32 1.20 28.07
N ASN A 55 12.05 0.38 27.04
CA ASN A 55 11.42 -0.92 27.24
C ASN A 55 12.26 -1.84 28.14
N LYS A 56 13.59 -1.83 27.98
CA LYS A 56 14.50 -2.66 28.78
C LYS A 56 14.70 -2.14 30.21
N LEU A 57 14.77 -0.82 30.39
CA LEU A 57 15.04 -0.18 31.68
C LEU A 57 13.80 -0.06 32.57
N TYR A 58 12.62 0.12 31.98
CA TYR A 58 11.36 0.33 32.70
C TYR A 58 10.40 -0.86 32.54
N GLY A 59 10.94 -2.08 32.65
CA GLY A 59 10.13 -3.29 32.84
C GLY A 59 9.15 -3.64 31.72
N GLY A 60 9.48 -3.34 30.46
CA GLY A 60 8.65 -3.72 29.31
C GLY A 60 7.49 -2.78 29.00
N THR A 61 7.48 -1.56 29.55
CA THR A 61 6.36 -0.60 29.44
C THR A 61 5.96 -0.27 28.00
N VAL A 62 6.91 -0.24 27.05
CA VAL A 62 6.64 0.13 25.65
C VAL A 62 6.05 -1.04 24.87
N THR A 63 6.40 -2.29 25.23
CA THR A 63 6.06 -3.53 24.53
C THR A 63 6.65 -3.62 23.12
N PHE A 64 6.64 -4.82 22.52
CA PHE A 64 7.16 -5.02 21.15
C PHE A 64 6.40 -4.18 20.09
N PRO A 65 5.06 -4.14 20.07
CA PRO A 65 4.33 -3.32 19.10
C PRO A 65 4.57 -1.83 19.28
N GLY A 66 4.73 -1.34 20.53
CA GLY A 66 5.03 0.07 20.79
C GLY A 66 6.42 0.46 20.29
N ILE A 67 7.41 -0.43 20.37
CA ILE A 67 8.73 -0.21 19.77
C ILE A 67 8.59 -0.08 18.25
N CYS A 68 7.91 -1.03 17.59
CA CYS A 68 7.67 -0.99 16.14
C CYS A 68 6.94 0.30 15.71
N ALA A 69 5.90 0.70 16.46
CA ALA A 69 5.17 1.94 16.20
C ALA A 69 6.07 3.17 16.35
N THR A 70 6.95 3.20 17.35
CA THR A 70 7.89 4.32 17.54
C THR A 70 8.83 4.48 16.34
N TRP A 71 9.39 3.38 15.83
CA TRP A 71 10.22 3.40 14.62
C TRP A 71 9.45 3.92 13.39
N GLY A 72 8.21 3.49 13.19
CA GLY A 72 7.39 3.96 12.06
C GLY A 72 7.00 5.44 12.19
N LEU A 73 6.53 5.85 13.37
CA LEU A 73 6.06 7.21 13.62
C LEU A 73 7.19 8.23 13.54
N ILE A 74 8.39 7.92 14.05
CA ILE A 74 9.49 8.89 13.98
C ILE A 74 9.97 9.12 12.54
N VAL A 75 10.02 8.07 11.71
CA VAL A 75 10.32 8.22 10.29
C VAL A 75 9.26 9.09 9.61
N MET A 76 7.98 8.84 9.87
CA MET A 76 6.88 9.66 9.35
C MET A 76 7.03 11.13 9.77
N VAL A 77 7.25 11.41 11.06
CA VAL A 77 7.45 12.76 11.59
C VAL A 77 8.60 13.45 10.87
N MET A 78 9.74 12.78 10.71
CA MET A 78 10.90 13.39 10.07
C MET A 78 10.72 13.59 8.56
N VAL A 79 10.06 12.66 7.86
CA VAL A 79 9.72 12.82 6.44
C VAL A 79 8.84 14.05 6.23
N TYR A 80 7.80 14.24 7.04
CA TYR A 80 6.94 15.42 6.93
C TYR A 80 7.65 16.71 7.36
N SER A 81 8.53 16.64 8.36
CA SER A 81 9.20 17.82 8.91
C SER A 81 10.32 18.36 8.02
N VAL A 82 11.18 17.49 7.48
CA VAL A 82 12.38 17.92 6.72
C VAL A 82 12.48 17.31 5.32
N GLY A 83 11.51 16.49 4.89
CA GLY A 83 11.54 15.85 3.56
C GLY A 83 11.47 16.83 2.39
N HIS A 84 10.80 17.97 2.56
CA HIS A 84 10.81 19.04 1.55
C HIS A 84 12.19 19.71 1.39
N ILE A 85 13.09 19.55 2.38
CA ILE A 85 14.44 20.09 2.36
C ILE A 85 15.39 19.10 1.68
N SER A 86 15.53 17.88 2.23
CA SER A 86 16.54 16.90 1.78
C SER A 86 16.02 15.79 0.87
N GLY A 87 14.71 15.55 0.84
CA GLY A 87 14.12 14.30 0.35
C GLY A 87 13.92 13.24 1.44
N ALA A 88 14.41 13.49 2.67
CA ALA A 88 14.24 12.64 3.85
C ALA A 88 14.61 11.17 3.62
N HIS A 89 15.83 10.92 3.13
CA HIS A 89 16.28 9.54 2.90
C HIS A 89 16.57 8.82 4.23
N PHE A 90 17.28 9.49 5.14
CA PHE A 90 17.72 9.01 6.46
C PHE A 90 18.42 7.64 6.46
N ASN A 91 18.83 7.18 5.28
CA ASN A 91 19.33 5.85 5.02
C ASN A 91 20.27 5.89 3.80
N PRO A 92 21.54 5.47 3.94
CA PRO A 92 22.49 5.41 2.84
C PRO A 92 22.02 4.52 1.69
N ALA A 93 21.37 3.39 1.96
CA ALA A 93 20.86 2.49 0.91
C ALA A 93 19.80 3.19 0.06
N VAL A 94 18.85 3.90 0.69
CA VAL A 94 17.83 4.70 0.00
C VAL A 94 18.50 5.78 -0.86
N THR A 95 19.49 6.47 -0.30
CA THR A 95 20.24 7.51 -1.02
C THR A 95 20.98 6.96 -2.25
N ILE A 96 21.65 5.81 -2.10
CA ILE A 96 22.36 5.13 -3.18
C ILE A 96 21.37 4.68 -4.25
N THR A 97 20.23 4.09 -3.87
CA THR A 97 19.18 3.70 -4.82
C THR A 97 18.68 4.90 -5.62
N PHE A 98 18.34 6.02 -4.97
CA PHE A 98 17.94 7.23 -5.68
C PHE A 98 19.05 7.82 -6.55
N ALA A 99 20.33 7.64 -6.18
CA ALA A 99 21.46 8.06 -7.00
C ALA A 99 21.61 7.20 -8.26
N ILE A 100 21.45 5.88 -8.15
CA ILE A 100 21.51 4.92 -9.27
C ILE A 100 20.37 5.15 -10.26
N PHE A 101 19.16 5.38 -9.77
CA PHE A 101 17.95 5.44 -10.60
C PHE A 101 17.46 6.85 -10.96
N ARG A 102 18.27 7.90 -10.77
CA ARG A 102 17.90 9.30 -11.10
C ARG A 102 17.15 9.38 -12.44
N ARG A 103 15.92 9.93 -12.43
CA ARG A 103 14.96 9.98 -13.54
C ARG A 103 15.62 10.42 -14.87
N PHE A 104 15.80 9.48 -15.79
CA PHE A 104 16.11 9.76 -17.19
C PHE A 104 14.87 10.30 -17.92
N PRO A 105 15.02 11.28 -18.85
CA PRO A 105 13.95 11.64 -19.78
C PRO A 105 13.72 10.48 -20.74
N TRP A 106 12.52 9.89 -20.72
CA TRP A 106 12.06 8.90 -21.71
C TRP A 106 11.67 9.58 -23.03
N LYS A 107 12.61 10.30 -23.65
CA LYS A 107 12.46 10.67 -25.06
C LYS A 107 13.21 9.63 -25.87
N GLU A 108 12.46 9.02 -26.78
CA GLU A 108 12.87 8.06 -27.82
C GLU A 108 12.70 6.57 -27.50
N VAL A 109 11.44 6.16 -27.28
CA VAL A 109 11.03 4.83 -27.76
C VAL A 109 9.78 5.00 -28.62
N PRO A 110 9.88 4.88 -29.96
CA PRO A 110 8.70 4.81 -30.82
C PRO A 110 8.08 3.43 -30.62
N ILE A 111 7.17 3.33 -29.65
CA ILE A 111 6.47 2.08 -29.36
C ILE A 111 5.26 2.02 -30.30
N ASN A 112 5.30 1.08 -31.24
CA ASN A 112 4.17 0.71 -32.08
C ASN A 112 2.96 0.37 -31.19
N THR A 113 1.76 0.77 -31.60
CA THR A 113 0.50 0.71 -30.84
C THR A 113 0.10 -0.69 -30.34
N THR A 114 0.75 -1.76 -30.80
CA THR A 114 0.56 -3.14 -30.34
C THR A 114 1.37 -3.48 -29.07
N ASP A 115 2.50 -2.81 -28.83
CA ASP A 115 3.38 -3.07 -27.68
C ASP A 115 2.90 -2.37 -26.40
N MET A 116 2.09 -1.30 -26.54
CA MET A 116 1.54 -0.55 -25.42
C MET A 116 0.56 -1.38 -24.57
N PHE A 117 -0.28 -2.21 -25.19
CA PHE A 117 -1.18 -3.13 -24.48
C PHE A 117 -0.41 -4.21 -23.71
N ASN A 118 0.60 -4.83 -24.33
CA ASN A 118 1.47 -5.82 -23.67
C ASN A 118 2.36 -5.22 -22.57
N MET A 119 2.70 -3.92 -22.68
CA MET A 119 3.54 -3.23 -21.71
C MET A 119 2.74 -2.77 -20.48
N LEU A 120 1.54 -2.22 -20.68
CA LEU A 120 0.63 -1.85 -19.58
C LEU A 120 0.26 -3.06 -18.72
N ASP A 121 -0.11 -4.19 -19.32
CA ASP A 121 -0.46 -5.40 -18.57
C ASP A 121 0.71 -5.96 -17.74
N ARG A 122 1.95 -5.86 -18.23
CA ARG A 122 3.14 -6.34 -17.51
C ARG A 122 3.40 -5.55 -16.23
N PHE A 123 3.33 -4.22 -16.27
CA PHE A 123 3.57 -3.40 -15.09
C PHE A 123 2.49 -3.58 -14.03
N HIS A 124 1.24 -3.71 -14.45
CA HIS A 124 0.11 -4.03 -13.57
C HIS A 124 0.28 -5.39 -12.87
N VAL A 125 0.61 -6.45 -13.62
CA VAL A 125 0.84 -7.79 -13.07
C VAL A 125 2.01 -7.80 -12.09
N ILE A 126 3.11 -7.14 -12.41
CA ILE A 126 4.27 -7.03 -11.51
C ILE A 126 3.89 -6.31 -10.21
N ALA A 127 3.15 -5.20 -10.30
CA ALA A 127 2.66 -4.47 -9.14
C ALA A 127 1.74 -5.34 -8.25
N GLU A 128 0.87 -6.15 -8.85
CA GLU A 128 0.02 -7.10 -8.10
C GLU A 128 0.81 -8.22 -7.43
N VAL A 129 1.85 -8.76 -8.08
CA VAL A 129 2.77 -9.74 -7.46
C VAL A 129 3.46 -9.09 -6.25
N ILE A 130 4.06 -7.91 -6.43
CA ILE A 130 4.83 -7.23 -5.39
C ILE A 130 3.93 -6.84 -4.22
N GLY A 131 2.77 -6.24 -4.48
CA GLY A 131 1.86 -5.83 -3.42
C GLY A 131 1.27 -7.02 -2.67
N THR A 132 0.87 -8.09 -3.37
CA THR A 132 0.41 -9.30 -2.69
C THR A 132 1.54 -9.93 -1.87
N TYR A 133 2.76 -9.97 -2.41
CA TYR A 133 3.93 -10.47 -1.67
C TYR A 133 4.10 -9.74 -0.34
N PHE A 134 4.16 -8.41 -0.34
CA PHE A 134 4.39 -7.65 0.90
C PHE A 134 3.19 -7.70 1.86
N VAL A 135 1.95 -7.67 1.36
CA VAL A 135 0.75 -7.83 2.19
C VAL A 135 0.75 -9.18 2.91
N ILE A 136 1.06 -10.28 2.21
CA ILE A 136 1.12 -11.61 2.83
C ILE A 136 2.35 -11.76 3.72
N PHE A 137 3.51 -11.29 3.28
CA PHE A 137 4.75 -11.36 4.06
C PHE A 137 4.60 -10.67 5.42
N SER A 138 4.12 -9.43 5.44
CA SER A 138 3.96 -8.68 6.70
C SER A 138 2.76 -9.18 7.52
N GLY A 139 1.60 -9.40 6.88
CA GLY A 139 0.39 -9.83 7.56
C GLY A 139 0.54 -11.22 8.18
N CYS A 140 0.86 -12.24 7.37
CA CYS A 140 1.13 -13.58 7.88
C CYS A 140 2.40 -13.64 8.74
N GLY A 141 3.43 -12.85 8.42
CA GLY A 141 4.63 -12.75 9.25
C GLY A 141 4.32 -12.29 10.67
N SER A 142 3.44 -11.30 10.85
CA SER A 142 3.01 -10.86 12.19
C SER A 142 2.32 -11.98 12.98
N VAL A 143 1.52 -12.81 12.32
CA VAL A 143 0.88 -13.99 12.94
C VAL A 143 1.92 -15.05 13.31
N ALA A 144 2.87 -15.33 12.41
CA ALA A 144 3.96 -16.27 12.65
C ALA A 144 4.81 -15.84 13.85
N VAL A 145 5.26 -14.58 13.86
CA VAL A 145 6.06 -13.99 14.95
C VAL A 145 5.29 -14.04 16.26
N ASN A 146 4.00 -13.68 16.25
CA ASN A 146 3.18 -13.74 17.46
C ASN A 146 3.09 -15.16 18.03
N LYS A 147 2.98 -16.18 17.18
CA LYS A 147 2.90 -17.58 17.63
C LYS A 147 4.24 -18.14 18.07
N LEU A 148 5.32 -17.84 17.35
CA LEU A 148 6.66 -18.34 17.64
C LEU A 148 7.26 -17.71 18.90
N TYR A 149 7.01 -16.42 19.13
CA TYR A 149 7.66 -15.67 20.19
C TYR A 149 6.69 -15.30 21.32
N GLY A 150 5.77 -16.20 21.66
CA GLY A 150 4.99 -16.10 22.91
C GLY A 150 4.03 -14.91 22.99
N GLY A 151 3.45 -14.49 21.87
CA GLY A 151 2.41 -13.45 21.84
C GLY A 151 2.93 -12.01 21.82
N THR A 152 4.22 -11.80 21.52
CA THR A 152 4.87 -10.47 21.57
C THR A 152 4.21 -9.42 20.69
N VAL A 153 3.68 -9.79 19.52
CA VAL A 153 3.01 -8.84 18.60
C VAL A 153 1.64 -8.42 19.13
N THR A 154 0.99 -9.25 19.95
CA THR A 154 -0.39 -9.09 20.46
C THR A 154 -1.45 -9.07 19.36
N PHE A 155 -2.71 -9.33 19.72
CA PHE A 155 -3.82 -9.31 18.77
C PHE A 155 -4.03 -7.91 18.11
N PRO A 156 -4.02 -6.79 18.86
CA PRO A 156 -4.06 -5.46 18.26
C PRO A 156 -2.92 -5.18 17.28
N GLY A 157 -1.70 -5.63 17.58
CA GLY A 157 -0.55 -5.45 16.68
C GLY A 157 -0.69 -6.23 15.37
N ILE A 158 -1.27 -7.44 15.40
CA ILE A 158 -1.62 -8.20 14.18
C ILE A 158 -2.65 -7.43 13.35
N CYS A 159 -3.71 -6.92 13.99
CA CYS A 159 -4.76 -6.16 13.31
C CYS A 159 -4.17 -4.90 12.63
N ALA A 160 -3.35 -4.14 13.36
CA ALA A 160 -2.67 -2.96 12.84
C ALA A 160 -1.75 -3.31 11.66
N THR A 161 -1.00 -4.42 11.75
CA THR A 161 -0.09 -4.85 10.67
C THR A 161 -0.85 -5.08 9.36
N TRP A 162 -1.99 -5.79 9.40
CA TRP A 162 -2.81 -6.05 8.21
C TRP A 162 -3.36 -4.76 7.57
N GLY A 163 -3.83 -3.81 8.37
CA GLY A 163 -4.35 -2.55 7.83
C GLY A 163 -3.25 -1.64 7.29
N LEU A 164 -2.16 -1.47 8.04
CA LEU A 164 -1.06 -0.59 7.66
C LEU A 164 -0.34 -1.08 6.41
N ILE A 165 -0.11 -2.39 6.26
CA ILE A 165 0.57 -2.90 5.06
C ILE A 165 -0.26 -2.69 3.78
N VAL A 166 -1.58 -2.89 3.86
CA VAL A 166 -2.47 -2.65 2.71
C VAL A 166 -2.47 -1.16 2.38
N MET A 167 -2.58 -0.28 3.37
CA MET A 167 -2.49 1.16 3.17
C MET A 167 -1.18 1.55 2.45
N VAL A 168 -0.04 1.05 2.93
CA VAL A 168 1.28 1.30 2.32
C VAL A 168 1.31 0.82 0.88
N MET A 169 0.82 -0.38 0.59
CA MET A 169 0.86 -0.93 -0.76
C MET A 169 -0.11 -0.24 -1.72
N VAL A 170 -1.30 0.17 -1.25
CA VAL A 170 -2.24 0.96 -2.07
C VAL A 170 -1.61 2.31 -2.45
N TYR A 171 -0.96 3.00 -1.52
CA TYR A 171 -0.28 4.25 -1.85
C TYR A 171 0.95 4.06 -2.74
N SER A 172 1.65 2.94 -2.58
CA SER A 172 2.91 2.67 -3.29
C SER A 172 2.71 2.20 -4.73
N VAL A 173 1.73 1.33 -5.00
CA VAL A 173 1.53 0.75 -6.34
C VAL A 173 0.07 0.82 -6.83
N GLY A 174 -0.85 1.42 -6.09
CA GLY A 174 -2.26 1.55 -6.49
C GLY A 174 -2.47 2.44 -7.72
N HIS A 175 -1.64 3.47 -7.91
CA HIS A 175 -1.62 4.26 -9.14
C HIS A 175 -1.10 3.49 -10.36
N ILE A 176 -0.45 2.34 -10.14
CA ILE A 176 -0.01 1.42 -11.19
C ILE A 176 -1.14 0.44 -11.46
N SER A 177 -1.41 -0.53 -10.57
CA SER A 177 -2.32 -1.65 -10.86
C SER A 177 -3.77 -1.50 -10.41
N GLY A 178 -4.09 -0.45 -9.63
CA GLY A 178 -5.33 -0.37 -8.84
C GLY A 178 -5.22 -1.03 -7.47
N ALA A 179 -4.10 -1.71 -7.16
CA ALA A 179 -3.80 -2.32 -5.86
C ALA A 179 -4.89 -3.27 -5.34
N HIS A 180 -5.29 -4.26 -6.15
CA HIS A 180 -6.32 -5.20 -5.74
C HIS A 180 -5.80 -6.19 -4.68
N PHE A 181 -4.64 -6.79 -4.93
CA PHE A 181 -3.93 -7.76 -4.07
C PHE A 181 -4.78 -8.94 -3.56
N ASN A 182 -5.96 -9.14 -4.15
CA ASN A 182 -7.01 -10.00 -3.65
C ASN A 182 -7.84 -10.56 -4.82
N PRO A 183 -7.84 -11.89 -5.01
CA PRO A 183 -8.62 -12.52 -6.07
C PRO A 183 -10.11 -12.24 -5.97
N ALA A 184 -10.65 -12.06 -4.75
CA ALA A 184 -12.07 -11.79 -4.56
C ALA A 184 -12.50 -10.37 -5.00
N VAL A 185 -11.58 -9.41 -4.94
CA VAL A 185 -11.79 -8.04 -5.45
C VAL A 185 -11.54 -7.99 -6.97
N THR A 186 -10.70 -8.89 -7.48
CA THR A 186 -10.23 -8.91 -8.87
C THR A 186 -11.14 -9.66 -9.83
N ILE A 187 -12.06 -10.49 -9.33
CA ILE A 187 -12.85 -11.43 -10.15
C ILE A 187 -13.67 -10.74 -11.25
N THR A 188 -13.98 -9.46 -11.08
CA THR A 188 -14.70 -8.66 -12.08
C THR A 188 -13.80 -8.11 -13.20
N PHE A 189 -12.46 -8.21 -13.11
CA PHE A 189 -11.57 -7.43 -13.97
C PHE A 189 -10.47 -8.18 -14.75
N VAL A 190 -9.68 -9.12 -14.21
CA VAL A 190 -8.60 -9.74 -15.04
C VAL A 190 -8.12 -11.11 -14.49
N PRO A 191 -8.23 -12.22 -15.23
CA PRO A 191 -7.68 -13.53 -14.81
C PRO A 191 -6.18 -13.53 -14.52
N LEU A 192 -5.40 -12.68 -15.21
CA LEU A 192 -3.95 -12.55 -15.02
C LEU A 192 -3.58 -12.01 -13.63
N TYR A 193 -4.40 -11.12 -13.06
CA TYR A 193 -4.16 -10.59 -11.72
C TYR A 193 -4.34 -11.67 -10.64
N ILE A 194 -5.30 -12.59 -10.82
CA ILE A 194 -5.50 -13.71 -9.88
C ILE A 194 -4.23 -14.58 -9.83
N ILE A 195 -3.65 -14.88 -10.99
CA ILE A 195 -2.40 -15.64 -11.08
C ILE A 195 -1.26 -14.86 -10.42
N ALA A 196 -1.14 -13.56 -10.70
CA ALA A 196 -0.15 -12.67 -10.11
C ALA A 196 -0.20 -12.67 -8.57
N GLN A 197 -1.40 -12.52 -8.02
CA GLN A 197 -1.65 -12.50 -6.58
C GLN A 197 -1.33 -13.86 -5.93
N LEU A 198 -1.70 -14.96 -6.57
CA LEU A 198 -1.36 -16.30 -6.09
C LEU A 198 0.17 -16.52 -6.08
N ILE A 199 0.87 -16.11 -7.14
CA ILE A 199 2.34 -16.17 -7.20
C ILE A 199 2.96 -15.34 -6.06
N GLY A 200 2.53 -14.08 -5.89
CA GLY A 200 3.02 -13.21 -4.81
C GLY A 200 2.80 -13.81 -3.43
N SER A 201 1.61 -14.39 -3.20
CA SER A 201 1.28 -15.05 -1.93
C SER A 201 2.12 -16.31 -1.66
N ILE A 202 2.35 -17.14 -2.67
CA ILE A 202 3.20 -18.34 -2.55
C ILE A 202 4.65 -17.91 -2.27
N LEU A 203 5.18 -16.94 -3.02
CA LEU A 203 6.54 -16.42 -2.81
C LEU A 203 6.72 -15.89 -1.38
N ALA A 204 5.78 -15.09 -0.88
CA ALA A 204 5.82 -14.58 0.49
C ALA A 204 5.76 -15.71 1.54
N SER A 205 4.88 -16.69 1.32
CA SER A 205 4.74 -17.85 2.21
C SER A 205 6.00 -18.71 2.23
N CYS A 206 6.65 -18.91 1.09
CA CYS A 206 7.95 -19.56 0.99
C CYS A 206 9.04 -18.77 1.72
N THR A 207 9.10 -17.45 1.53
CA THR A 207 10.05 -16.60 2.26
C THR A 207 9.86 -16.75 3.78
N LEU A 208 8.62 -16.69 4.27
CA LEU A 208 8.34 -16.89 5.70
C LEU A 208 8.75 -18.27 6.20
N ALA A 209 8.52 -19.32 5.40
CA ALA A 209 8.93 -20.68 5.75
C ALA A 209 10.45 -20.89 5.76
N ILE A 210 11.22 -20.08 5.00
CA ILE A 210 12.68 -20.10 4.99
C ILE A 210 13.25 -19.28 6.17
N LEU A 211 12.66 -18.11 6.46
CA LEU A 211 13.18 -17.19 7.48
C LEU A 211 12.88 -17.62 8.91
N PHE A 212 11.82 -18.38 9.12
CA PHE A 212 11.36 -18.80 10.44
C PHE A 212 11.24 -20.31 10.52
N ASP A 213 11.54 -20.88 11.69
CA ASP A 213 11.29 -22.29 11.96
C ASP A 213 9.80 -22.51 12.28
N ILE A 214 8.98 -22.52 11.23
CA ILE A 214 7.52 -22.59 11.34
C ILE A 214 7.09 -24.01 11.73
N THR A 215 6.85 -24.21 13.02
CA THR A 215 6.17 -25.41 13.56
C THR A 215 4.72 -25.47 13.09
N SER A 216 4.09 -26.65 13.20
CA SER A 216 2.67 -26.83 12.85
C SER A 216 1.74 -25.93 13.68
N GLU A 217 2.10 -25.65 14.92
CA GLU A 217 1.36 -24.76 15.82
C GLU A 217 1.48 -23.29 15.41
N ALA A 218 2.63 -22.92 14.83
CA ALA A 218 2.91 -21.59 14.29
C ALA A 218 2.37 -21.35 12.87
N TYR A 219 1.40 -22.15 12.40
CA TYR A 219 0.78 -21.94 11.08
C TYR A 219 0.23 -20.52 10.94
N PHE A 220 0.70 -19.81 9.91
CA PHE A 220 0.41 -18.38 9.67
C PHE A 220 -0.70 -18.11 8.66
N GLY A 221 -1.23 -19.16 8.01
CA GLY A 221 -2.42 -19.07 7.18
C GLY A 221 -3.72 -19.01 8.00
N THR A 222 -4.86 -19.01 7.32
CA THR A 222 -6.17 -18.98 7.97
C THR A 222 -6.70 -20.39 8.25
N LEU A 223 -7.27 -20.57 9.44
CA LEU A 223 -8.01 -21.75 9.84
C LEU A 223 -9.30 -21.34 10.54
N PRO A 224 -10.42 -22.05 10.34
CA PRO A 224 -11.63 -21.80 11.09
C PRO A 224 -11.35 -22.01 12.58
N VAL A 225 -11.54 -20.98 13.39
CA VAL A 225 -11.40 -21.07 14.86
C VAL A 225 -12.73 -21.58 15.44
N GLY A 226 -13.84 -21.01 14.95
CA GLY A 226 -15.19 -21.51 15.20
C GLY A 226 -15.61 -22.61 14.22
N SER A 227 -16.92 -22.84 14.13
CA SER A 227 -17.47 -23.76 13.13
C SER A 227 -17.23 -23.25 11.69
N ASN A 228 -17.20 -24.16 10.72
CA ASN A 228 -17.11 -23.78 9.30
C ASN A 228 -18.25 -22.83 8.89
N GLY A 229 -19.47 -23.04 9.41
CA GLY A 229 -20.61 -22.17 9.13
C GLY A 229 -20.45 -20.76 9.69
N GLN A 230 -20.00 -20.62 10.94
CA GLN A 230 -19.70 -19.31 11.54
C GLN A 230 -18.56 -18.59 10.80
N SER A 231 -17.50 -19.32 10.47
CA SER A 231 -16.35 -18.77 9.73
C SER A 231 -16.77 -18.33 8.33
N PHE A 232 -17.64 -19.08 7.66
CA PHE A 232 -18.17 -18.72 6.35
C PHE A 232 -19.06 -17.49 6.40
N ALA A 233 -19.97 -17.41 7.37
CA ALA A 233 -20.83 -16.25 7.54
C ALA A 233 -20.02 -14.97 7.82
N ILE A 234 -19.03 -15.03 8.72
CA ILE A 234 -18.23 -13.86 9.05
C ILE A 234 -17.35 -13.43 7.86
N GLU A 235 -16.75 -14.36 7.11
CA GLU A 235 -15.97 -14.06 5.91
C GLU A 235 -16.79 -13.33 4.83
N ILE A 236 -18.06 -13.72 4.65
CA ILE A 236 -18.98 -13.00 3.75
C ILE A 236 -19.18 -11.56 4.22
N ILE A 237 -19.45 -11.36 5.52
CA ILE A 237 -19.75 -10.04 6.09
C ILE A 237 -18.55 -9.10 5.99
N ILE A 238 -17.35 -9.55 6.36
CA ILE A 238 -16.16 -8.71 6.32
C ILE A 238 -15.71 -8.41 4.90
N SER A 239 -15.83 -9.36 3.96
CA SER A 239 -15.54 -9.12 2.55
C SER A 239 -16.58 -8.23 1.88
N PHE A 240 -17.84 -8.30 2.30
CA PHE A 240 -18.87 -7.33 1.93
C PHE A 240 -18.47 -5.92 2.35
N LEU A 241 -18.11 -5.72 3.61
CA LEU A 241 -17.73 -4.40 4.11
C LEU A 241 -16.47 -3.87 3.38
N LEU A 242 -15.48 -4.74 3.17
CA LEU A 242 -14.27 -4.40 2.42
C LEU A 242 -14.62 -3.92 1.00
N MET A 243 -15.40 -4.68 0.23
CA MET A 243 -15.71 -4.32 -1.15
C MET A 243 -16.66 -3.12 -1.26
N PHE A 244 -17.60 -2.99 -0.31
CA PHE A 244 -18.45 -1.82 -0.21
C PHE A 244 -17.61 -0.55 -0.03
N THR A 245 -16.65 -0.58 0.90
CA THR A 245 -15.73 0.53 1.12
C THR A 245 -14.83 0.80 -0.09
N ILE A 246 -14.25 -0.23 -0.71
CA ILE A 246 -13.43 -0.10 -1.93
C ILE A 246 -14.26 0.57 -3.03
N SER A 247 -15.49 0.11 -3.26
CA SER A 247 -16.39 0.71 -4.26
C SER A 247 -16.65 2.19 -3.96
N GLY A 248 -16.82 2.52 -2.68
CA GLY A 248 -16.95 3.89 -2.17
C GLY A 248 -15.81 4.81 -2.57
N VAL A 249 -14.58 4.42 -2.24
CA VAL A 249 -13.42 5.29 -2.42
C VAL A 249 -12.82 5.24 -3.81
N ALA A 250 -12.99 4.13 -4.54
CA ALA A 250 -12.40 3.94 -5.86
C ALA A 250 -13.30 4.42 -7.01
N THR A 251 -14.63 4.38 -6.85
CA THR A 251 -15.55 4.61 -7.98
C THR A 251 -16.33 5.91 -7.90
N ASP A 252 -16.49 6.52 -6.73
CA ASP A 252 -17.24 7.77 -6.56
C ASP A 252 -16.30 8.98 -6.61
N SER A 253 -16.48 9.82 -7.63
CA SER A 253 -15.70 11.05 -7.82
C SER A 253 -15.92 12.09 -6.72
N ARG A 254 -16.91 11.89 -5.85
CA ARG A 254 -17.14 12.71 -4.65
C ARG A 254 -16.29 12.26 -3.46
N ALA A 255 -15.76 11.04 -3.49
CA ALA A 255 -14.85 10.56 -2.46
C ALA A 255 -13.47 11.21 -2.64
N ILE A 256 -12.79 11.48 -1.52
CA ILE A 256 -11.42 12.00 -1.52
C ILE A 256 -10.50 10.85 -1.92
N GLY A 257 -10.18 10.75 -3.21
CA GLY A 257 -9.37 9.66 -3.78
C GLY A 257 -8.00 9.50 -3.11
N ASP A 258 -7.41 10.61 -2.65
CA ASP A 258 -6.13 10.62 -1.94
C ASP A 258 -6.17 9.87 -0.58
N LEU A 259 -7.37 9.66 -0.01
CA LEU A 259 -7.56 8.92 1.24
C LEU A 259 -7.94 7.45 1.01
N ALA A 260 -8.03 6.99 -0.24
CA ALA A 260 -8.47 5.62 -0.55
C ALA A 260 -7.60 4.57 0.14
N GLY A 261 -6.27 4.71 0.12
CA GLY A 261 -5.34 3.80 0.79
C GLY A 261 -5.57 3.71 2.30
N LEU A 262 -5.73 4.87 2.97
CA LEU A 262 -6.04 4.94 4.39
C LEU A 262 -7.36 4.23 4.72
N VAL A 263 -8.43 4.55 3.99
CA VAL A 263 -9.77 4.01 4.25
C VAL A 263 -9.83 2.50 4.04
N VAL A 264 -9.21 1.98 2.97
CA VAL A 264 -9.14 0.55 2.70
C VAL A 264 -8.32 -0.18 3.78
N GLY A 265 -7.14 0.35 4.14
CA GLY A 265 -6.31 -0.22 5.20
C GLY A 265 -7.00 -0.25 6.56
N MET A 266 -7.66 0.85 6.96
CA MET A 266 -8.40 0.93 8.21
C MET A 266 -9.60 -0.02 8.25
N THR A 267 -10.26 -0.24 7.11
CA THR A 267 -11.36 -1.23 6.99
C THR A 267 -10.85 -2.64 7.24
N ILE A 268 -9.70 -3.00 6.67
CA ILE A 268 -9.08 -4.31 6.91
C ILE A 268 -8.70 -4.47 8.37
N MET A 269 -8.06 -3.46 8.99
CA MET A 269 -7.73 -3.49 10.41
C MET A 269 -8.97 -3.75 11.27
N LEU A 270 -10.05 -3.00 11.03
CA LEU A 270 -11.32 -3.16 11.74
C LEU A 270 -11.91 -4.57 11.56
N ASN A 271 -11.91 -5.07 10.33
CA ASN A 271 -12.40 -6.41 10.02
C ASN A 271 -11.60 -7.50 10.73
N VAL A 272 -10.27 -7.38 10.79
CA VAL A 272 -9.42 -8.34 11.51
C VAL A 272 -9.68 -8.28 13.00
N PHE A 273 -9.90 -7.09 13.58
CA PHE A 273 -10.27 -6.94 14.99
C PHE A 273 -11.53 -7.73 15.36
N VAL A 274 -12.54 -7.71 14.48
CA VAL A 274 -13.83 -8.37 14.74
C VAL A 274 -13.80 -9.85 14.39
N ALA A 275 -13.32 -10.20 13.20
CA ALA A 275 -13.42 -11.56 12.66
C ALA A 275 -12.22 -12.45 12.97
N GLY A 276 -11.10 -11.86 13.43
CA GLY A 276 -9.87 -12.59 13.76
C GLY A 276 -10.10 -13.79 14.69
N PRO A 277 -10.81 -13.64 15.83
CA PRO A 277 -11.09 -14.75 16.74
C PRO A 277 -12.06 -15.81 16.21
N ILE A 278 -12.74 -15.57 15.08
CA ILE A 278 -13.75 -16.47 14.52
C ILE A 278 -13.19 -17.26 13.33
N SER A 279 -12.65 -16.55 12.33
CA SER A 279 -12.18 -17.14 11.06
C SER A 279 -10.69 -16.90 10.79
N GLY A 280 -9.99 -16.10 11.60
CA GLY A 280 -8.66 -15.59 11.27
C GLY A 280 -8.66 -14.47 10.22
N ALA A 281 -9.85 -13.97 9.85
CA ALA A 281 -10.11 -12.84 8.96
C ALA A 281 -9.30 -12.90 7.65
N SER A 282 -9.72 -13.74 6.72
CA SER A 282 -9.04 -13.88 5.43
C SER A 282 -9.33 -12.70 4.51
N MET A 283 -10.62 -12.51 4.18
CA MET A 283 -11.12 -11.61 3.15
C MET A 283 -10.55 -11.83 1.74
N ASN A 284 -9.59 -12.74 1.58
CA ASN A 284 -8.70 -12.79 0.43
C ASN A 284 -8.27 -14.24 0.13
N PRO A 285 -8.76 -14.84 -0.98
CA PRO A 285 -8.39 -16.20 -1.33
C PRO A 285 -6.87 -16.42 -1.49
N ALA A 286 -6.11 -15.45 -2.04
CA ALA A 286 -4.66 -15.59 -2.16
C ALA A 286 -4.00 -15.69 -0.78
N ARG A 287 -4.43 -14.85 0.17
CA ARG A 287 -3.97 -14.86 1.58
C ARG A 287 -4.19 -16.18 2.31
N SER A 288 -5.15 -16.99 1.86
CA SER A 288 -5.41 -18.32 2.41
C SER A 288 -4.72 -19.43 1.61
N ILE A 289 -4.69 -19.33 0.28
CA ILE A 289 -4.16 -20.36 -0.61
C ILE A 289 -2.63 -20.46 -0.52
N GLY A 290 -1.90 -19.35 -0.55
CA GLY A 290 -0.43 -19.38 -0.52
C GLY A 290 0.15 -20.12 0.69
N PRO A 291 -0.22 -19.74 1.93
CA PRO A 291 0.19 -20.46 3.13
C PRO A 291 -0.27 -21.92 3.17
N ALA A 292 -1.48 -22.20 2.67
CA ALA A 292 -2.04 -23.56 2.62
C ALA A 292 -1.22 -24.49 1.72
N ILE A 293 -0.77 -24.00 0.56
CA ILE A 293 0.08 -24.75 -0.37
C ILE A 293 1.45 -25.03 0.26
N VAL A 294 2.11 -23.99 0.80
CA VAL A 294 3.49 -24.08 1.32
C VAL A 294 3.58 -24.95 2.58
N LYS A 295 2.56 -24.91 3.45
CA LYS A 295 2.53 -25.71 4.71
C LYS A 295 1.56 -26.89 4.65
N HIS A 296 1.10 -27.28 3.47
CA HIS A 296 0.22 -28.43 3.23
C HIS A 296 -1.01 -28.51 4.15
N THR A 297 -1.62 -27.36 4.46
CA THR A 297 -2.74 -27.26 5.41
C THR A 297 -3.98 -26.72 4.70
N TYR A 298 -4.94 -27.60 4.41
CA TYR A 298 -6.12 -27.27 3.59
C TYR A 298 -7.45 -27.26 4.38
N LYS A 299 -7.38 -27.44 5.70
CA LYS A 299 -8.57 -27.52 6.56
C LYS A 299 -9.40 -26.24 6.46
N GLY A 300 -10.64 -26.38 6.01
CA GLY A 300 -11.57 -25.25 5.87
C GLY A 300 -11.24 -24.26 4.75
N LEU A 301 -10.29 -24.58 3.84
CA LEU A 301 -9.85 -23.66 2.79
C LEU A 301 -11.00 -23.14 1.90
N TRP A 302 -12.00 -23.98 1.63
CA TRP A 302 -13.18 -23.61 0.83
C TRP A 302 -13.92 -22.40 1.41
N VAL A 303 -13.93 -22.23 2.74
CA VAL A 303 -14.57 -21.10 3.42
C VAL A 303 -13.96 -19.78 2.95
N TYR A 304 -12.63 -19.75 2.82
CA TYR A 304 -11.85 -18.57 2.46
C TYR A 304 -11.74 -18.34 0.96
N ILE A 305 -12.23 -19.28 0.15
CA ILE A 305 -12.40 -19.09 -1.29
C ILE A 305 -13.80 -18.52 -1.52
N PHE A 306 -14.85 -19.24 -1.10
CA PHE A 306 -16.22 -18.88 -1.42
C PHE A 306 -16.78 -17.73 -0.58
N GLY A 307 -16.43 -17.65 0.70
CA GLY A 307 -16.91 -16.60 1.60
C GLY A 307 -16.54 -15.21 1.08
N PRO A 308 -15.24 -14.95 0.82
CA PRO A 308 -14.81 -13.68 0.26
C PRO A 308 -15.43 -13.36 -1.09
N LEU A 309 -15.54 -14.33 -2.00
CA LEU A 309 -16.14 -14.11 -3.32
C LEU A 309 -17.60 -13.68 -3.24
N ILE A 310 -18.39 -14.33 -2.39
CA ILE A 310 -19.79 -13.95 -2.20
C ILE A 310 -19.88 -12.57 -1.55
N GLY A 311 -19.06 -12.33 -0.51
CA GLY A 311 -19.01 -11.04 0.18
C GLY A 311 -18.69 -9.89 -0.76
N THR A 312 -17.65 -9.99 -1.59
CA THR A 312 -17.25 -8.91 -2.49
C THR A 312 -18.31 -8.62 -3.56
N ILE A 313 -18.92 -9.66 -4.15
CA ILE A 313 -20.03 -9.49 -5.12
C ILE A 313 -21.20 -8.73 -4.48
N LEU A 314 -21.61 -9.13 -3.27
CA LEU A 314 -22.70 -8.48 -2.54
C LEU A 314 -22.35 -7.03 -2.16
N GLY A 315 -21.11 -6.78 -1.74
CA GLY A 315 -20.64 -5.45 -1.34
C GLY A 315 -20.63 -4.46 -2.51
N GLY A 316 -20.09 -4.87 -3.66
CA GLY A 316 -20.10 -4.07 -4.88
C GLY A 316 -21.53 -3.81 -5.39
N PHE A 317 -22.40 -4.83 -5.34
CA PHE A 317 -23.81 -4.67 -5.70
C PHE A 317 -24.54 -3.68 -4.78
N ALA A 318 -24.40 -3.83 -3.46
CA ALA A 318 -25.04 -2.94 -2.49
C ALA A 318 -24.58 -1.50 -2.64
N TYR A 319 -23.28 -1.26 -2.88
CA TYR A 319 -22.78 0.09 -3.14
C TYR A 319 -23.42 0.71 -4.40
N ASN A 320 -23.54 -0.07 -5.48
CA ASN A 320 -24.17 0.39 -6.71
C ASN A 320 -25.66 0.71 -6.54
N LEU A 321 -26.38 0.03 -5.65
CA LEU A 321 -27.79 0.34 -5.36
C LEU A 321 -27.98 1.69 -4.65
N ILE A 322 -27.08 2.02 -3.72
CA ILE A 322 -27.18 3.28 -2.96
C ILE A 322 -26.56 4.47 -3.68
N ARG A 323 -25.69 4.21 -4.67
CA ARG A 323 -24.99 5.25 -5.41
C ARG A 323 -25.96 6.03 -6.30
N TYR A 324 -26.34 7.22 -5.84
CA TYR A 324 -27.14 8.16 -6.63
C TYR A 324 -26.41 8.55 -7.93
N THR A 325 -27.04 8.27 -9.08
CA THR A 325 -26.47 8.52 -10.40
C THR A 325 -27.20 9.68 -11.08
N ASN A 326 -26.52 10.81 -11.28
CA ASN A 326 -27.05 12.00 -11.98
C ASN A 326 -27.17 11.82 -13.52
N LYS A 327 -26.89 10.61 -14.06
CA LYS A 327 -26.98 10.39 -15.50
C LYS A 327 -28.44 10.21 -15.90
N PRO A 328 -29.00 11.04 -16.80
CA PRO A 328 -30.38 10.90 -17.23
C PRO A 328 -30.58 9.54 -17.91
N LEU A 329 -31.69 8.86 -17.59
CA LEU A 329 -32.11 7.53 -18.10
C LEU A 329 -31.95 7.36 -19.63
N ARG A 330 -31.95 8.46 -20.37
CA ARG A 330 -31.77 8.54 -21.82
C ARG A 330 -30.42 8.01 -22.33
N GLU A 331 -29.35 8.03 -21.52
CA GLU A 331 -28.05 7.48 -21.93
C GLU A 331 -27.96 5.95 -21.76
N LEU A 332 -28.64 5.40 -20.75
CA LEU A 332 -28.73 3.95 -20.54
C LEU A 332 -29.54 3.26 -21.66
N THR A 333 -30.55 3.94 -22.21
CA THR A 333 -31.35 3.43 -23.34
C THR A 333 -30.65 3.54 -24.70
N LYS A 334 -29.57 4.34 -24.84
CA LYS A 334 -28.82 4.39 -26.11
C LYS A 334 -28.06 3.08 -26.38
N SER A 335 -27.60 2.38 -25.34
CA SER A 335 -26.97 1.06 -25.49
C SER A 335 -27.94 0.00 -26.05
N SER A 336 -29.22 0.05 -25.68
CA SER A 336 -30.25 -0.83 -26.26
C SER A 336 -30.73 -0.40 -27.66
N SER A 337 -30.58 0.88 -28.03
CA SER A 337 -30.88 1.36 -29.39
C SER A 337 -29.86 0.88 -30.43
N LEU A 338 -28.60 0.65 -30.02
CA LEU A 338 -27.55 0.08 -30.87
C LEU A 338 -27.88 -1.37 -31.25
N ILE A 339 -28.46 -2.15 -30.33
CA ILE A 339 -28.94 -3.52 -30.58
C ILE A 339 -30.14 -3.52 -31.55
N ARG A 340 -31.05 -2.53 -31.46
CA ARG A 340 -32.15 -2.38 -32.45
C ARG A 340 -31.69 -1.91 -33.83
N SER A 341 -30.61 -1.13 -33.90
CA SER A 341 -30.02 -0.71 -35.18
C SER A 341 -29.34 -1.90 -35.90
N ILE A 342 -28.61 -2.73 -35.15
CA ILE A 342 -27.98 -3.95 -35.69
C ILE A 342 -29.03 -4.98 -36.14
N SER A 343 -30.15 -5.11 -35.42
CA SER A 343 -31.24 -6.01 -35.82
C SER A 343 -31.99 -5.58 -37.08
N LYS A 344 -31.97 -4.30 -37.46
CA LYS A 344 -32.63 -3.81 -38.70
C LYS A 344 -31.76 -3.97 -39.95
N ASN A 345 -30.44 -4.05 -39.80
CA ASN A 345 -29.51 -4.20 -40.93
C ASN A 345 -29.29 -5.65 -41.38
N ASN A 346 -29.86 -6.63 -40.67
CA ASN A 346 -29.78 -8.07 -41.04
C ASN A 346 -31.07 -8.59 -41.73
N THR A 347 -31.97 -7.70 -42.17
CA THR A 347 -33.23 -8.04 -42.84
C THR A 347 -33.44 -7.35 -44.19
N THR A 348 -32.35 -7.06 -44.91
CA THR A 348 -32.40 -6.65 -46.34
C THR A 348 -31.56 -7.57 -47.18
#